data_AF-A0A5J4NP45-F1
#
_entry.id   AF-A0A5J4NP45-F1
#
_cell.length_a   1.000
_cell.length_b   1.000
_cell.length_c   1.000
_cell.angle_alpha   90.00
_cell.angle_beta   90.00
_cell.angle_gamma   90.00
#
_symmetry.space_group_name_H-M   'P 1'
#
loop_
_entity.id
_entity.type
_entity.pdbx_description
1 polymer ?
#
loop_
_entity_poly.entity_id
_entity_poly.type
_entity_poly.pdbx_seq_one_letter_code
_entity_poly.pdbx_strand_id
1 'polypeptide(L)'
;MISSPTSPEKQFGISMRYRSEQPVVEDPQEENHLLTPIGIHQIDSQIPILRQLTRKLRETKTELQNVTTQFINSISGSRPDDMQTALIRLKKNLEVYTWRLERNKRYRMQLRLLNSNNQSDQITVKSVQYFNQMNERCADQIGLAKELKLKVVQYLSLLEAAGSKSQSDIISENHATSLNVNTNFLDPHSETGNNRINEQIQTLHLWQANLNSAQLLSKEADLAMQKGRRLFNELINNCAHCLFQTDGHD
;
A
#
# COMPACT_ATOMS: atom_id res chain seq x y z
N MET A 1 18.78 61.11 -22.62
CA MET A 1 18.32 60.29 -23.75
C MET A 1 17.83 58.96 -23.22
N ILE A 2 16.56 58.67 -23.47
CA ILE A 2 15.82 57.46 -23.14
C ILE A 2 15.94 56.52 -24.34
N SER A 3 16.20 55.24 -24.11
CA SER A 3 15.56 54.14 -24.85
C SER A 3 16.00 52.78 -24.28
N SER A 4 15.07 52.13 -23.57
CA SER A 4 14.92 50.67 -23.51
C SER A 4 14.65 50.11 -24.93
N PRO A 5 14.79 48.79 -25.18
CA PRO A 5 13.72 47.81 -24.87
C PRO A 5 14.32 46.41 -24.51
N THR A 6 13.65 45.33 -24.07
CA THR A 6 12.26 44.94 -23.82
C THR A 6 12.27 43.63 -23.02
N SER A 7 11.24 43.46 -22.19
CA SER A 7 10.71 42.32 -21.42
C SER A 7 11.40 40.93 -21.36
N PRO A 8 11.40 40.29 -20.17
CA PRO A 8 11.63 38.85 -20.00
C PRO A 8 10.36 38.03 -20.33
N GLU A 9 10.51 36.98 -21.14
CA GLU A 9 9.47 35.95 -21.31
C GLU A 9 9.27 35.18 -20.01
N LYS A 10 8.01 35.10 -19.59
CA LYS A 10 7.53 34.25 -18.51
C LYS A 10 7.63 32.78 -18.93
N GLN A 11 8.55 32.02 -18.35
CA GLN A 11 8.40 30.57 -18.26
C GLN A 11 7.66 30.21 -16.98
N PHE A 12 6.38 29.88 -17.12
CA PHE A 12 5.64 29.11 -16.12
C PHE A 12 6.15 27.67 -16.15
N GLY A 13 7.06 27.33 -15.23
CA GLY A 13 7.47 25.95 -14.95
C GLY A 13 6.94 25.52 -13.60
N ILE A 14 5.97 24.62 -13.61
CA ILE A 14 5.25 24.11 -12.44
C ILE A 14 6.23 23.52 -11.41
N SER A 15 6.21 24.07 -10.19
CA SER A 15 6.91 23.55 -9.02
C SER A 15 6.30 22.19 -8.63
N MET A 16 6.88 21.11 -9.14
CA MET A 16 6.71 19.78 -8.54
C MET A 16 7.66 19.69 -7.36
N ARG A 17 7.16 20.03 -6.17
CA ARG A 17 7.84 19.73 -4.91
C ARG A 17 8.11 18.23 -4.84
N TYR A 18 9.29 17.81 -5.28
CA TYR A 18 9.92 16.57 -4.82
C TYR A 18 10.16 16.74 -3.33
N ARG A 19 9.22 16.29 -2.50
CA ARG A 19 9.57 15.92 -1.13
C ARG A 19 10.45 14.69 -1.25
N SER A 20 11.74 14.87 -1.05
CA SER A 20 12.63 13.81 -0.60
C SER A 20 12.05 13.29 0.71
N GLU A 21 11.17 12.28 0.65
CA GLU A 21 10.79 11.54 1.85
C GLU A 21 12.07 10.91 2.37
N GLN A 22 12.52 11.39 3.54
CA GLN A 22 13.56 10.74 4.31
C GLN A 22 13.19 9.25 4.47
N PRO A 23 14.17 8.34 4.52
CA PRO A 23 13.90 6.94 4.80
C PRO A 23 13.18 6.87 6.15
N VAL A 24 11.87 6.62 6.10
CA VAL A 24 11.10 6.22 7.28
C VAL A 24 11.73 4.90 7.68
N VAL A 25 12.51 4.94 8.77
CA VAL A 25 12.90 3.74 9.51
C VAL A 25 11.59 3.03 9.80
N GLU A 26 11.36 1.89 9.14
CA GLU A 26 10.21 1.04 9.45
C GLU A 26 10.45 0.50 10.84
N ASP A 27 9.88 1.16 11.83
CA ASP A 27 9.82 0.65 13.19
C ASP A 27 9.09 -0.71 13.13
N PRO A 28 9.66 -1.79 13.68
CA PRO A 28 8.97 -3.07 13.80
C PRO A 28 7.98 -2.99 14.96
N GLN A 29 7.02 -2.08 14.90
CA GLN A 29 5.91 -2.03 15.84
C GLN A 29 4.68 -2.73 15.25
N GLU A 30 4.59 -3.99 15.68
CA GLU A 30 3.40 -4.65 16.21
C GLU A 30 2.28 -5.07 15.25
N GLU A 31 1.90 -6.34 15.41
CA GLU A 31 0.70 -7.01 14.90
C GLU A 31 -0.64 -6.40 15.38
N ASN A 32 -0.65 -5.16 15.88
CA ASN A 32 -1.77 -4.50 16.56
C ASN A 32 -2.72 -3.75 15.60
N HIS A 33 -3.07 -4.35 14.46
CA HIS A 33 -4.19 -3.87 13.63
C HIS A 33 -5.39 -4.81 13.77
N LEU A 34 -5.67 -5.18 15.02
CA LEU A 34 -6.73 -6.12 15.35
C LEU A 34 -8.07 -5.39 15.33
N LEU A 35 -8.73 -5.42 14.17
CA LEU A 35 -10.16 -5.13 14.11
C LEU A 35 -10.90 -6.17 14.96
N THR A 36 -11.74 -5.71 15.87
CA THR A 36 -12.48 -6.55 16.82
C THR A 36 -13.96 -6.57 16.45
N PRO A 37 -14.66 -7.72 16.56
CA PRO A 37 -16.11 -7.75 16.35
C PRO A 37 -16.84 -6.83 17.33
N ILE A 38 -17.83 -6.08 16.84
CA ILE A 38 -18.65 -5.15 17.62
C ILE A 38 -20.12 -5.61 17.74
N GLY A 39 -20.43 -6.83 17.28
CA GLY A 39 -21.78 -7.40 17.34
C GLY A 39 -22.70 -6.97 16.20
N ILE A 40 -22.17 -6.26 15.18
CA ILE A 40 -22.93 -5.84 14.00
C ILE A 40 -22.52 -6.74 12.84
N HIS A 41 -23.38 -7.71 12.50
CA HIS A 41 -23.09 -8.75 11.50
C HIS A 41 -22.50 -8.20 10.19
N GLN A 42 -23.03 -7.11 9.65
CA GLN A 42 -22.53 -6.51 8.40
C GLN A 42 -21.08 -6.02 8.53
N ILE A 43 -20.71 -5.44 9.68
CA ILE A 43 -19.36 -4.93 9.96
C ILE A 43 -18.43 -6.10 10.30
N ASP A 44 -18.88 -7.00 11.18
CA ASP A 44 -18.12 -8.15 11.64
C ASP A 44 -17.76 -9.10 10.49
N SER A 45 -18.63 -9.22 9.47
CA SER A 45 -18.36 -10.00 8.26
C SER A 45 -17.17 -9.49 7.43
N GLN A 46 -16.82 -8.20 7.54
CA GLN A 46 -15.69 -7.61 6.80
C GLN A 46 -14.34 -7.84 7.49
N ILE A 47 -14.34 -8.03 8.81
CA ILE A 47 -13.12 -8.23 9.61
C ILE A 47 -12.26 -9.39 9.09
N PRO A 48 -12.77 -10.62 8.85
CA PRO A 48 -11.93 -11.71 8.34
C PRO A 48 -11.36 -11.41 6.95
N ILE A 49 -12.11 -10.71 6.09
CA ILE A 49 -11.67 -10.30 4.75
C ILE A 49 -10.48 -9.34 4.86
N LEU A 50 -10.61 -8.32 5.70
CA LEU A 50 -9.55 -7.34 5.95
C LEU A 50 -8.31 -7.98 6.56
N ARG A 51 -8.47 -8.89 7.53
CA ARG A 51 -7.36 -9.67 8.10
C ARG A 51 -6.65 -10.51 7.05
N GLN A 52 -7.39 -11.19 6.19
CA GLN A 52 -6.81 -12.01 5.12
C GLN A 52 -6.03 -11.15 4.11
N LEU A 53 -6.59 -10.03 3.68
CA LEU A 53 -5.92 -9.12 2.74
C LEU A 53 -4.67 -8.49 3.36
N THR A 54 -4.73 -8.08 4.62
CA THR A 54 -3.58 -7.53 5.35
C THR A 54 -2.46 -8.56 5.47
N ARG A 55 -2.79 -9.80 5.84
CA ARG A 55 -1.82 -10.90 5.91
C ARG A 55 -1.15 -11.15 4.55
N LYS A 56 -1.94 -11.28 3.48
CA LYS A 56 -1.41 -11.47 2.11
C LYS A 56 -0.52 -10.31 1.67
N LEU A 57 -0.89 -9.07 2.01
CA LEU A 57 -0.09 -7.89 1.68
C LEU A 57 1.27 -7.93 2.37
N ARG A 58 1.31 -8.30 3.66
CA ARG A 58 2.54 -8.45 4.43
C ARG A 58 3.42 -9.58 3.92
N GLU A 59 2.84 -10.76 3.65
CA GLU A 59 3.52 -11.89 3.02
C GLU A 59 4.16 -11.44 1.69
N THR A 60 3.40 -10.77 0.83
CA THR A 60 3.89 -10.26 -0.47
C THR A 60 5.02 -9.24 -0.31
N LYS A 61 4.94 -8.35 0.70
CA LYS A 61 6.00 -7.37 1.00
C LYS A 61 7.31 -8.09 1.38
N THR A 62 7.23 -9.10 2.25
CA THR A 62 8.39 -9.90 2.66
C THR A 62 8.97 -10.68 1.47
N GLU A 63 8.12 -11.28 0.64
CA GLU A 63 8.55 -11.97 -0.57
C GLU A 63 9.24 -11.02 -1.57
N LEU A 64 8.68 -9.83 -1.77
CA LEU A 64 9.27 -8.82 -2.65
C LEU A 64 10.65 -8.36 -2.15
N GLN A 65 10.80 -8.15 -0.84
CA GLN A 65 12.08 -7.83 -0.20
C GLN A 65 13.09 -8.97 -0.43
N ASN A 66 12.68 -10.22 -0.18
CA ASN A 66 13.55 -11.37 -0.36
C ASN A 66 14.02 -11.54 -1.81
N VAL A 67 13.10 -11.45 -2.79
CA VAL A 67 13.45 -11.55 -4.21
C VAL A 67 14.34 -10.39 -4.65
N THR A 68 14.09 -9.18 -4.12
CA THR A 68 14.95 -8.00 -4.36
C THR A 68 16.38 -8.25 -3.88
N THR A 69 16.54 -8.74 -2.66
CA THR A 69 17.86 -9.09 -2.13
C THR A 69 18.53 -10.21 -2.93
N GLN A 70 17.78 -11.24 -3.32
CA GLN A 70 18.30 -12.33 -4.16
C GLN A 70 18.73 -11.84 -5.54
N PHE A 71 17.98 -10.92 -6.16
CA PHE A 71 18.36 -10.29 -7.42
C PHE A 71 19.71 -9.59 -7.31
N ILE A 72 19.84 -8.68 -6.34
CA ILE A 72 21.07 -7.93 -6.10
C ILE A 72 22.23 -8.89 -5.86
N ASN A 73 22.09 -9.84 -4.94
CA ASN A 73 23.16 -10.80 -4.63
C ASN A 73 23.54 -11.68 -5.84
N SER A 74 22.56 -12.05 -6.68
CA SER A 74 22.81 -12.91 -7.85
C SER A 74 23.75 -12.26 -8.86
N ILE A 75 23.65 -10.94 -9.04
CA ILE A 75 24.39 -10.21 -10.07
C ILE A 75 25.61 -9.48 -9.53
N SER A 76 25.61 -9.21 -8.23
CA SER A 76 26.66 -8.45 -7.56
C SER A 76 27.65 -9.28 -6.77
N GLY A 77 27.37 -10.57 -6.55
CA GLY A 77 28.18 -11.41 -5.70
C GLY A 77 28.17 -10.91 -4.26
N SER A 78 29.32 -10.96 -3.58
CA SER A 78 29.50 -10.58 -2.17
C SER A 78 29.70 -9.07 -1.91
N ARG A 79 29.58 -8.22 -2.95
CA ARG A 79 29.71 -6.76 -2.78
C ARG A 79 28.37 -6.13 -2.42
N PRO A 80 28.34 -5.15 -1.50
CA PRO A 80 27.15 -4.37 -1.24
C PRO A 80 26.90 -3.44 -2.43
N ASP A 81 26.10 -3.89 -3.38
CA ASP A 81 25.58 -3.05 -4.45
C ASP A 81 24.11 -2.71 -4.18
N ASP A 82 23.69 -1.55 -4.66
CA ASP A 82 22.29 -1.15 -4.65
C ASP A 82 21.53 -1.67 -5.88
N MET A 83 20.19 -1.52 -5.86
CA MET A 83 19.31 -1.93 -6.95
C MET A 83 19.72 -1.32 -8.30
N GLN A 84 20.11 -0.04 -8.29
CA GLN A 84 20.53 0.66 -9.50
C GLN A 84 21.77 0.03 -10.13
N THR A 85 22.79 -0.26 -9.32
CA THR A 85 24.02 -0.91 -9.78
C THR A 85 23.75 -2.32 -10.30
N ALA A 86 22.89 -3.08 -9.61
CA ALA A 86 22.46 -4.41 -10.04
C ALA A 86 21.77 -4.36 -11.42
N LEU A 87 20.89 -3.38 -11.65
CA LEU A 87 20.21 -3.20 -12.93
C LEU A 87 21.17 -2.80 -14.07
N ILE A 88 22.17 -1.95 -13.80
CA ILE A 88 23.20 -1.58 -14.78
C ILE A 88 24.02 -2.81 -15.18
N ARG A 89 24.37 -3.68 -14.23
CA ARG A 89 25.06 -4.94 -14.53
C ARG A 89 24.20 -5.89 -15.34
N LEU A 90 22.90 -5.98 -15.01
CA LEU A 90 21.96 -6.80 -15.79
C LEU A 90 21.93 -6.34 -17.24
N LYS A 91 21.86 -5.03 -17.47
CA LYS A 91 21.94 -4.47 -18.82
C LYS A 91 23.20 -4.93 -19.55
N LYS A 92 24.38 -4.74 -18.95
CA LYS A 92 25.65 -5.12 -19.56
C LYS A 92 25.70 -6.61 -19.89
N ASN A 93 25.20 -7.44 -18.99
CA ASN A 93 25.11 -8.88 -19.20
C ASN A 93 24.13 -9.24 -20.31
N LEU A 94 23.09 -8.44 -20.54
CA LEU A 94 22.10 -8.64 -21.59
C LEU A 94 22.59 -8.20 -22.98
N GLU A 95 23.65 -7.38 -23.09
CA GLU A 95 24.21 -6.94 -24.39
C GLU A 95 24.69 -8.10 -25.26
N VAL A 96 25.08 -9.23 -24.66
CA VAL A 96 25.50 -10.43 -25.39
C VAL A 96 24.34 -11.37 -25.74
N TYR A 97 23.10 -11.00 -25.41
CA TYR A 97 21.90 -11.79 -25.71
C TYR A 97 20.97 -11.04 -26.64
N THR A 98 20.25 -11.78 -27.47
CA THR A 98 19.00 -11.29 -28.06
C THR A 98 17.90 -11.38 -27.00
N TRP A 99 17.31 -10.26 -26.59
CA TRP A 99 16.25 -10.23 -25.58
C TRP A 99 15.16 -9.20 -25.93
N ARG A 100 14.01 -9.29 -25.25
CA ARG A 100 12.91 -8.33 -25.38
C ARG A 100 12.25 -8.08 -24.03
N LEU A 101 11.84 -6.84 -23.77
CA LEU A 101 10.94 -6.50 -22.66
C LEU A 101 9.49 -6.49 -23.16
N GLU A 102 8.65 -7.32 -22.57
CA GLU A 102 7.23 -7.43 -22.87
C GLU A 102 6.42 -6.81 -21.73
N ARG A 103 5.47 -5.92 -22.05
CA ARG A 103 4.54 -5.35 -21.07
C ARG A 103 3.15 -5.92 -21.28
N ASN A 104 2.83 -6.96 -20.51
CA ASN A 104 1.55 -7.65 -20.64
C ASN A 104 0.40 -6.89 -19.96
N LYS A 105 0.68 -6.16 -18.87
CA LYS A 105 -0.32 -5.36 -18.14
C LYS A 105 0.29 -4.06 -17.59
N ARG A 106 -0.55 -3.15 -17.09
CA ARG A 106 -0.13 -1.82 -16.56
C ARG A 106 1.03 -1.91 -15.56
N TYR A 107 1.06 -2.93 -14.71
CA TYR A 107 2.10 -3.17 -13.70
C TYR A 107 2.80 -4.52 -13.84
N ARG A 108 2.79 -5.13 -15.04
CA ARG A 108 3.42 -6.44 -15.25
C ARG A 108 4.26 -6.39 -16.52
N MET A 109 5.56 -6.55 -16.34
CA MET A 109 6.53 -6.64 -17.41
C MET A 109 7.36 -7.90 -17.25
N GLN A 110 7.90 -8.37 -18.37
CA GLN A 110 8.71 -9.57 -18.42
C GLN A 110 9.85 -9.37 -19.40
N LEU A 111 11.07 -9.60 -18.93
CA LEU A 111 12.24 -9.69 -19.78
C LEU A 111 12.37 -11.12 -20.29
N ARG A 112 12.46 -11.28 -21.61
CA ARG A 112 12.52 -12.56 -22.31
C ARG A 112 13.80 -12.66 -23.12
N LEU A 113 14.57 -13.72 -22.90
CA LEU A 113 15.72 -14.06 -23.72
C LEU A 113 15.22 -14.85 -24.95
N LEU A 114 15.62 -14.44 -26.15
CA LEU A 114 15.11 -14.99 -27.42
C LEU A 114 16.03 -16.08 -28.01
N ASN A 115 17.34 -16.01 -27.77
CA ASN A 115 18.32 -16.96 -28.31
C ASN A 115 19.25 -17.51 -27.20
N SER A 116 18.70 -18.22 -26.21
CA SER A 116 19.47 -18.81 -25.11
C SER A 116 20.12 -20.16 -25.48
N ASN A 117 20.80 -20.25 -26.63
CA ASN A 117 21.37 -21.52 -27.08
C ASN A 117 22.68 -21.82 -26.32
N ASN A 118 22.65 -22.90 -25.52
CA ASN A 118 23.73 -23.73 -24.93
C ASN A 118 25.00 -23.09 -24.30
N GLN A 119 25.18 -21.76 -24.33
CA GLN A 119 26.25 -21.02 -23.65
C GLN A 119 25.69 -19.87 -22.78
N SER A 120 24.41 -19.94 -22.41
CA SER A 120 23.81 -18.92 -21.54
C SER A 120 24.42 -18.97 -20.15
N ASP A 121 25.15 -17.93 -19.80
CA ASP A 121 25.65 -17.65 -18.45
C ASP A 121 24.50 -17.78 -17.44
N GLN A 122 24.65 -18.74 -16.53
CA GLN A 122 23.65 -19.06 -15.52
C GLN A 122 23.35 -17.86 -14.61
N ILE A 123 24.34 -16.98 -14.39
CA ILE A 123 24.15 -15.76 -13.60
C ILE A 123 23.13 -14.87 -14.28
N THR A 124 23.35 -14.56 -15.56
CA THR A 124 22.44 -13.71 -16.34
C THR A 124 21.03 -14.31 -16.41
N VAL A 125 20.89 -15.60 -16.71
CA VAL A 125 19.58 -16.26 -16.75
C VAL A 125 18.84 -16.15 -15.40
N LYS A 126 19.55 -16.38 -14.30
CA LYS A 126 18.98 -16.30 -12.94
C LYS A 126 18.61 -14.86 -12.56
N SER A 127 19.44 -13.88 -12.90
CA SER A 127 19.13 -12.46 -12.66
C SER A 127 17.90 -12.00 -13.45
N VAL A 128 17.72 -12.49 -14.70
CA VAL A 128 16.49 -12.25 -15.48
C VAL A 128 15.26 -12.86 -14.80
N GLN A 129 15.37 -14.09 -14.28
CA GLN A 129 14.27 -14.72 -13.53
C GLN A 129 13.88 -13.90 -12.31
N TYR A 130 14.86 -13.45 -11.51
CA TYR A 130 14.58 -12.60 -10.35
C TYR A 130 14.00 -11.24 -10.74
N PHE A 131 14.48 -10.61 -11.82
CA PHE A 131 13.89 -9.38 -12.35
C PHE A 131 12.40 -9.56 -12.67
N ASN A 132 12.05 -10.67 -13.33
CA ASN A 132 10.66 -10.98 -13.66
C ASN A 132 9.82 -11.26 -12.40
N GLN A 133 10.36 -11.99 -11.43
CA GLN A 133 9.70 -12.22 -10.15
C GLN A 133 9.46 -10.91 -9.38
N MET A 134 10.45 -9.99 -9.32
CA MET A 134 10.25 -8.67 -8.71
C MET A 134 9.11 -7.91 -9.37
N ASN A 135 9.05 -7.89 -10.70
CA ASN A 135 7.97 -7.24 -11.45
C ASN A 135 6.60 -7.84 -11.11
N GLU A 136 6.51 -9.16 -11.03
CA GLU A 136 5.28 -9.86 -10.63
C GLU A 136 4.87 -9.50 -9.19
N ARG A 137 5.80 -9.56 -8.24
CA ARG A 137 5.53 -9.21 -6.83
C ARG A 137 5.16 -7.74 -6.64
N CYS A 138 5.76 -6.82 -7.41
CA CYS A 138 5.33 -5.42 -7.45
C CYS A 138 3.87 -5.30 -7.91
N ALA A 139 3.48 -6.05 -8.95
CA ALA A 139 2.10 -6.05 -9.45
C ALA A 139 1.13 -6.56 -8.38
N ASP A 140 1.46 -7.67 -7.74
CA ASP A 140 0.65 -8.30 -6.68
C ASP A 140 0.51 -7.36 -5.48
N GLN A 141 1.60 -6.76 -5.01
CA GLN A 141 1.58 -5.80 -3.90
C GLN A 141 0.68 -4.59 -4.21
N ILE A 142 0.80 -4.02 -5.42
CA ILE A 142 -0.05 -2.89 -5.84
C ILE A 142 -1.52 -3.32 -5.92
N GLY A 143 -1.81 -4.53 -6.43
CA GLY A 143 -3.15 -5.09 -6.54
C GLY A 143 -3.80 -5.30 -5.18
N LEU A 144 -3.11 -6.01 -4.28
CA LEU A 144 -3.56 -6.31 -2.92
C LEU A 144 -3.74 -5.03 -2.10
N ALA A 145 -2.80 -4.09 -2.19
CA ALA A 145 -2.91 -2.81 -1.49
C ALA A 145 -4.14 -2.00 -1.95
N LYS A 146 -4.40 -1.98 -3.27
CA LYS A 146 -5.58 -1.32 -3.82
C LYS A 146 -6.87 -2.00 -3.32
N GLU A 147 -6.91 -3.31 -3.32
CA GLU A 147 -8.06 -4.09 -2.84
C GLU A 147 -8.31 -3.86 -1.35
N LEU A 148 -7.26 -3.94 -0.52
CA LEU A 148 -7.33 -3.66 0.91
C LEU A 148 -7.87 -2.26 1.17
N LYS A 149 -7.38 -1.24 0.45
CA LYS A 149 -7.86 0.14 0.58
C LYS A 149 -9.35 0.26 0.26
N LEU A 150 -9.83 -0.38 -0.81
CA LEU A 150 -11.25 -0.39 -1.15
C LEU A 150 -12.10 -1.03 -0.06
N LYS A 151 -11.62 -2.16 0.51
CA LYS A 151 -12.32 -2.85 1.61
C LYS A 151 -12.32 -2.06 2.91
N VAL A 152 -11.23 -1.35 3.22
CA VAL A 152 -11.16 -0.46 4.39
C VAL A 152 -12.16 0.70 4.25
N VAL A 153 -12.27 1.31 3.07
CA VAL A 153 -13.27 2.37 2.82
C VAL A 153 -14.70 1.84 3.00
N GLN A 154 -14.99 0.64 2.49
CA GLN A 154 -16.29 -0.01 2.69
C GLN A 154 -16.58 -0.24 4.19
N TYR A 155 -15.59 -0.74 4.93
CA TYR A 155 -15.71 -0.99 6.37
C TYR A 155 -15.94 0.30 7.17
N LEU A 156 -15.19 1.36 6.89
CA LEU A 156 -15.35 2.66 7.53
C LEU A 156 -16.74 3.25 7.27
N SER A 157 -17.25 3.14 6.04
CA SER A 157 -18.60 3.60 5.71
C SER A 157 -19.68 2.82 6.46
N LEU A 158 -19.52 1.50 6.64
CA LEU A 158 -20.45 0.70 7.44
C LEU A 158 -20.41 1.07 8.92
N LEU A 159 -19.22 1.31 9.47
CA LEU A 159 -19.05 1.82 10.83
C LEU A 159 -19.77 3.17 10.99
N GLU A 160 -19.46 4.16 10.16
CA GLU A 160 -20.07 5.49 10.24
C GLU A 160 -21.61 5.45 10.15
N ALA A 161 -22.15 4.62 9.26
CA ALA A 161 -23.59 4.43 9.10
C ALA A 161 -24.26 3.80 10.33
N ALA A 162 -23.61 2.82 10.96
CA ALA A 162 -24.13 2.22 12.19
C ALA A 162 -24.00 3.17 13.39
N GLY A 163 -22.96 4.01 13.44
CA GLY A 163 -22.72 4.93 14.56
C GLY A 163 -23.77 6.04 14.59
N SER A 164 -24.14 6.51 13.41
CA SER A 164 -25.21 7.50 13.23
C SER A 164 -26.58 6.97 13.67
N LYS A 165 -26.87 5.67 13.45
CA LYS A 165 -28.11 5.02 13.91
C LYS A 165 -28.16 4.84 15.41
N SER A 166 -27.07 4.35 16.02
CA SER A 166 -27.00 4.20 17.48
C SER A 166 -27.12 5.56 18.19
N GLN A 167 -26.55 6.62 17.63
CA GLN A 167 -26.64 7.96 18.20
C GLN A 167 -28.05 8.57 18.05
N SER A 168 -28.77 8.29 16.95
CA SER A 168 -30.18 8.69 16.81
C SER A 168 -31.11 7.91 17.75
N ASP A 169 -30.86 6.62 17.96
CA ASP A 169 -31.67 5.78 18.84
C ASP A 169 -31.51 6.21 20.32
N ILE A 170 -30.31 6.61 20.75
CA ILE A 170 -30.06 7.17 22.09
C ILE A 170 -30.80 8.50 22.29
N ILE A 171 -30.81 9.38 21.29
CA ILE A 171 -31.53 10.66 21.37
C ILE A 171 -33.05 10.41 21.44
N SER A 172 -33.55 9.43 20.68
CA SER A 172 -34.97 9.07 20.67
C SER A 172 -35.42 8.36 21.96
N GLU A 173 -34.60 7.48 22.54
CA GLU A 173 -34.86 6.86 23.84
C GLU A 173 -34.88 7.92 24.94
N ASN A 174 -33.90 8.82 25.01
CA ASN A 174 -33.86 9.89 26.01
C ASN A 174 -35.05 10.85 25.91
N HIS A 175 -35.56 11.11 24.70
CA HIS A 175 -36.79 11.87 24.52
C HIS A 175 -38.05 11.11 24.95
N ALA A 176 -38.13 9.80 24.71
CA ALA A 176 -39.23 8.96 25.17
C ALA A 176 -39.28 8.82 26.71
N THR A 177 -38.13 8.74 27.39
CA THR A 177 -38.07 8.79 28.86
C THR A 177 -38.41 10.18 29.39
N SER A 178 -38.07 11.26 28.68
CA SER A 178 -38.39 12.64 29.10
C SER A 178 -39.89 12.97 29.11
N LEU A 179 -40.68 12.28 28.27
CA LEU A 179 -42.15 12.44 28.21
C LEU A 179 -42.91 11.54 29.19
N ASN A 180 -42.23 10.63 29.89
CA ASN A 180 -42.83 9.74 30.88
C ASN A 180 -42.30 9.99 32.31
N VAL A 181 -41.85 11.22 32.60
CA VAL A 181 -41.50 11.66 33.95
C VAL A 181 -42.77 12.11 34.66
N ASN A 182 -43.61 11.15 35.02
CA ASN A 182 -44.45 11.31 36.20
C ASN A 182 -44.23 10.09 37.09
N THR A 183 -43.76 10.39 38.31
CA THR A 183 -43.67 9.50 39.47
C THR A 183 -42.89 8.21 39.25
N ASN A 184 -41.56 8.28 39.34
CA ASN A 184 -40.84 7.42 40.29
C ASN A 184 -39.44 7.97 40.55
N PHE A 185 -39.20 8.11 41.84
CA PHE A 185 -38.01 8.53 42.55
C PHE A 185 -36.70 8.10 41.85
N LEU A 186 -35.80 9.07 41.64
CA LEU A 186 -34.38 8.81 41.35
C LEU A 186 -33.80 7.95 42.49
N ASP A 187 -33.46 6.70 42.18
CA ASP A 187 -32.53 5.93 42.98
C ASP A 187 -31.12 6.11 42.36
N PRO A 188 -30.20 6.86 43.00
CA PRO A 188 -28.86 7.12 42.47
C PRO A 188 -27.94 5.89 42.48
N HIS A 189 -28.43 4.75 42.97
CA HIS A 189 -27.65 3.54 43.23
C HIS A 189 -28.11 2.29 42.46
N SER A 190 -28.90 2.43 41.39
CA SER A 190 -29.19 1.25 40.56
C SER A 190 -27.90 0.77 39.86
N GLU A 191 -27.30 -0.31 40.37
CA GLU A 191 -26.15 -0.98 39.75
C GLU A 191 -26.43 -1.29 38.27
N THR A 192 -27.68 -1.55 37.93
CA THR A 192 -28.18 -1.75 36.56
C THR A 192 -28.02 -0.53 35.66
N GLY A 193 -28.24 0.69 36.16
CA GLY A 193 -28.03 1.93 35.40
C GLY A 193 -26.54 2.21 35.13
N ASN A 194 -25.70 2.02 36.14
CA ASN A 194 -24.25 2.16 36.01
C ASN A 194 -23.65 1.08 35.10
N ASN A 195 -24.15 -0.16 35.15
CA ASN A 195 -23.72 -1.25 34.27
C ASN A 195 -24.07 -0.96 32.81
N ARG A 196 -25.28 -0.45 32.53
CA ARG A 196 -25.69 -0.07 31.16
C ARG A 196 -24.84 1.05 30.58
N ILE A 197 -24.50 2.06 31.38
CA ILE A 197 -23.61 3.16 30.96
C ILE A 197 -22.19 2.62 30.69
N ASN A 198 -21.67 1.75 31.56
CA ASN A 198 -20.36 1.13 31.37
C ASN A 198 -20.29 0.28 30.09
N GLU A 199 -21.32 -0.50 29.78
CA GLU A 199 -21.41 -1.27 28.52
C GLU A 199 -21.45 -0.37 27.27
N GLN A 200 -22.17 0.75 27.33
CA GLN A 200 -22.20 1.74 26.26
C GLN A 200 -20.83 2.40 26.06
N ILE A 201 -20.15 2.77 27.14
CA ILE A 201 -18.79 3.33 27.09
C ILE A 201 -17.82 2.31 26.48
N GLN A 202 -17.86 1.04 26.91
CA GLN A 202 -17.02 -0.02 26.35
C GLN A 202 -17.26 -0.21 24.84
N THR A 203 -18.51 -0.16 24.41
CA THR A 203 -18.88 -0.25 22.99
C THR A 203 -18.31 0.92 22.20
N LEU A 204 -18.43 2.16 22.71
CA LEU A 204 -17.85 3.35 22.08
C LEU A 204 -16.32 3.28 21.99
N HIS A 205 -15.66 2.78 23.03
CA HIS A 205 -14.20 2.57 23.03
C HIS A 205 -13.80 1.55 21.95
N LEU A 206 -14.53 0.45 21.83
CA LEU A 206 -14.28 -0.59 20.83
C LEU A 206 -14.48 -0.07 19.40
N TRP A 207 -15.52 0.73 19.21
CA TRP A 207 -15.80 1.44 17.96
C TRP A 207 -14.65 2.37 17.56
N GLN A 208 -14.21 3.22 18.48
CA GLN A 208 -13.10 4.15 18.24
C GLN A 208 -11.80 3.40 17.95
N ALA A 209 -11.53 2.30 18.67
CA ALA A 209 -10.38 1.45 18.42
C ALA A 209 -10.40 0.88 16.99
N ASN A 210 -11.55 0.33 16.56
CA ASN A 210 -11.72 -0.19 15.21
C ASN A 210 -11.57 0.89 14.12
N LEU A 211 -12.07 2.10 14.36
CA LEU A 211 -11.89 3.23 13.46
C LEU A 211 -10.39 3.53 13.28
N ASN A 212 -9.67 3.64 14.39
CA ASN A 212 -8.23 3.90 14.39
C ASN A 212 -7.45 2.78 13.67
N SER A 213 -7.75 1.51 13.96
CA SER A 213 -7.14 0.36 13.30
C SER A 213 -7.42 0.32 11.80
N ALA A 214 -8.65 0.61 11.37
CA ALA A 214 -9.00 0.68 9.95
C ALA A 214 -8.24 1.81 9.24
N GLN A 215 -8.10 2.98 9.85
CA GLN A 215 -7.31 4.07 9.30
C GLN A 215 -5.81 3.71 9.18
N LEU A 216 -5.25 2.99 10.15
CA LEU A 216 -3.88 2.49 10.09
C LEU A 216 -3.71 1.49 8.92
N LEU A 217 -4.66 0.55 8.74
CA LEU A 217 -4.66 -0.37 7.61
C LEU A 217 -4.73 0.37 6.25
N SER A 218 -5.52 1.45 6.16
CA SER A 218 -5.55 2.28 4.95
C SER A 218 -4.18 2.91 4.67
N LYS A 219 -3.49 3.41 5.70
CA LYS A 219 -2.16 4.01 5.56
C LYS A 219 -1.11 2.96 5.16
N GLU A 220 -1.15 1.77 5.77
CA GLU A 220 -0.29 0.63 5.42
C GLU A 220 -0.47 0.26 3.94
N ALA A 221 -1.73 0.16 3.48
CA ALA A 221 -2.05 -0.11 2.08
C ALA A 221 -1.51 0.98 1.14
N ASP A 222 -1.69 2.26 1.47
CA ASP A 222 -1.17 3.36 0.66
C ASP A 222 0.36 3.34 0.55
N LEU A 223 1.06 3.13 1.67
CA LEU A 223 2.51 3.03 1.69
C LEU A 223 3.00 1.84 0.85
N ALA A 224 2.36 0.67 1.01
CA ALA A 224 2.70 -0.51 0.23
C ALA A 224 2.48 -0.28 -1.28
N MET A 225 1.37 0.35 -1.65
CA MET A 225 1.09 0.71 -3.05
C MET A 225 2.12 1.68 -3.61
N GLN A 226 2.50 2.72 -2.85
CA GLN A 226 3.51 3.70 -3.26
C GLN A 226 4.89 3.06 -3.44
N LYS A 227 5.33 2.25 -2.46
CA LYS A 227 6.61 1.51 -2.53
C LYS A 227 6.64 0.56 -3.72
N GLY A 228 5.57 -0.21 -3.94
CA GLY A 228 5.46 -1.11 -5.10
C GLY A 228 5.53 -0.36 -6.43
N ARG A 229 4.82 0.78 -6.55
CA ARG A 229 4.89 1.65 -7.75
C ARG A 229 6.28 2.24 -7.96
N ARG A 230 6.94 2.69 -6.88
CA ARG A 230 8.29 3.25 -6.94
C ARG A 230 9.26 2.21 -7.46
N LEU A 231 9.28 1.01 -6.88
CA LEU A 231 10.15 -0.07 -7.33
C LEU A 231 9.82 -0.49 -8.77
N PHE A 232 8.55 -0.65 -9.12
CA PHE A 232 8.15 -0.95 -10.50
C PHE A 232 8.62 0.12 -11.49
N ASN A 233 8.50 1.40 -11.14
CA ASN A 233 9.00 2.50 -11.96
C ASN A 233 10.52 2.54 -12.01
N GLU A 234 11.22 2.13 -10.96
CA GLU A 234 12.68 2.02 -10.94
C GLU A 234 13.14 0.89 -11.88
N LEU A 235 12.48 -0.27 -11.81
CA LEU A 235 12.65 -1.36 -12.76
C LEU A 235 12.32 -0.92 -14.19
N ILE A 236 11.26 -0.13 -14.39
CA ILE A 236 10.95 0.44 -15.71
C ILE A 236 12.02 1.40 -16.14
N ASN A 237 12.31 2.48 -15.41
CA ASN A 237 13.07 3.62 -15.91
C ASN A 237 14.54 3.26 -16.12
N ASN A 238 15.12 2.53 -15.17
CA ASN A 238 16.51 2.07 -15.29
C ASN A 238 16.65 1.03 -16.41
N CYS A 239 15.57 0.34 -16.75
CA CYS A 239 15.54 -0.47 -17.95
C CYS A 239 15.19 0.38 -19.19
N ALA A 240 14.15 1.19 -19.25
CA ALA A 240 13.71 1.96 -20.42
C ALA A 240 14.79 2.88 -21.00
N HIS A 241 15.59 3.55 -20.18
CA HIS A 241 16.76 4.34 -20.64
C HIS A 241 17.93 3.47 -21.15
N CYS A 242 17.88 2.17 -20.85
CA CYS A 242 18.85 1.15 -21.21
C CYS A 242 18.33 0.12 -22.22
N LEU A 243 17.04 0.14 -22.55
CA LEU A 243 16.32 -0.85 -23.35
C LEU A 243 15.78 -0.28 -24.66
N PHE A 244 15.82 1.04 -24.87
CA PHE A 244 15.58 1.67 -26.18
C PHE A 244 16.90 2.17 -26.78
N GLN A 245 17.61 1.26 -27.44
CA GLN A 245 18.32 1.54 -28.66
C GLN A 245 17.96 0.41 -29.63
N THR A 246 16.81 0.54 -30.30
CA THR A 246 16.67 -0.03 -31.64
C THR A 246 17.30 0.99 -32.57
N ASP A 247 18.31 0.54 -33.30
CA ASP A 247 19.21 1.31 -34.15
C ASP A 247 18.49 2.33 -35.05
N GLY A 248 19.09 3.52 -35.13
CA GLY A 248 18.94 4.41 -36.26
C GLY A 248 20.29 4.53 -36.95
N HIS A 249 20.66 3.52 -37.74
CA HIS A 249 21.56 3.71 -38.88
C HIS A 249 21.11 2.79 -40.01
N ASP A 250 20.59 3.45 -41.06
CA ASP A 250 20.51 2.95 -42.43
C ASP A 250 21.89 2.51 -42.96
#